data_AF-A0A7K4NME4-F1
#
_entry.id   AF-A0A7K4NME4-F1
#
_cell.length_a   1.000
_cell.length_b   1.000
_cell.length_c   1.000
_cell.angle_alpha   90.00
_cell.angle_beta   90.00
_cell.angle_gamma   90.00
#
_symmetry.space_group_name_H-M   'P 1'
#
loop_
_entity.id
_entity.type
_entity.pdbx_description
1 polymer ?
#
loop_
_entity_poly.entity_id
_entity_poly.type
_entity_poly.pdbx_seq_one_letter_code
_entity_poly.pdbx_strand_id
1 'polypeptide(L)'
;MVASDVDIHQKKYSIVKKTLGYRAWFYFRMGWTTYFAFILAAINTLTVTYFLAIENYPELMAVFPSFEIYIVIITSIGIPTLIFVGYSHYKKTKVFKSEVDILVESNPILRRTTVNADMNLRFSIKLFDLLLKLSKNKISEDELNDAKKIQNEIMDLIKNRSLSNELDMNYMNEKMRKKSDYVLPKNPGLV
;
A
#
# COMPACT_ATOMS: atom_id res chain seq x y z
N MET A 1 -0.18 -11.56 -38.97
CA MET A 1 -1.60 -11.70 -38.57
C MET A 1 -1.90 -10.59 -37.57
N VAL A 2 -2.41 -9.45 -38.06
CA VAL A 2 -2.80 -8.31 -37.21
C VAL A 2 -4.25 -8.56 -36.82
N ALA A 3 -4.54 -8.72 -35.52
CA ALA A 3 -5.91 -8.78 -35.04
C ALA A 3 -6.59 -7.44 -35.39
N SER A 4 -7.76 -7.48 -36.02
CA SER A 4 -8.48 -6.27 -36.39
C SER A 4 -8.92 -5.50 -35.13
N ASP A 5 -9.02 -4.17 -35.20
CA ASP A 5 -9.48 -3.36 -34.06
C ASP A 5 -10.85 -3.82 -33.53
N VAL A 6 -11.70 -4.33 -34.43
CA VAL A 6 -13.01 -4.93 -34.12
C VAL A 6 -12.85 -6.17 -33.22
N ASP A 7 -11.89 -7.06 -33.52
CA ASP A 7 -11.61 -8.25 -32.71
C ASP A 7 -11.09 -7.87 -31.31
N ILE A 8 -10.25 -6.83 -31.22
CA ILE A 8 -9.72 -6.34 -29.94
C ILE A 8 -10.85 -5.76 -29.07
N HIS A 9 -11.73 -4.95 -29.66
CA HIS A 9 -12.87 -4.37 -28.95
C HIS A 9 -13.86 -5.44 -28.48
N GLN A 10 -14.19 -6.40 -29.33
CA GLN A 10 -15.12 -7.48 -28.99
C GLN A 10 -14.53 -8.41 -27.90
N LYS A 11 -13.23 -8.71 -27.98
CA LYS A 11 -12.52 -9.47 -26.93
C LYS A 11 -12.47 -8.70 -25.61
N LYS A 12 -12.19 -7.39 -25.63
CA LYS A 12 -12.20 -6.52 -24.44
C LYS A 12 -13.59 -6.47 -23.79
N TYR A 13 -14.65 -6.26 -24.58
CA TYR A 13 -16.03 -6.24 -24.08
C TYR A 13 -16.48 -7.59 -23.50
N SER A 14 -16.07 -8.71 -24.11
CA SER A 14 -16.39 -10.05 -23.60
C SER A 14 -15.67 -10.37 -22.28
N ILE A 15 -14.41 -9.96 -22.11
CA ILE A 15 -13.66 -10.12 -20.85
C ILE A 15 -14.29 -9.27 -19.73
N VAL A 16 -14.71 -8.03 -20.04
CA VAL A 16 -15.38 -7.15 -19.07
C VAL A 16 -16.73 -7.73 -18.65
N LYS A 17 -17.53 -8.30 -19.56
CA LYS A 17 -18.80 -8.97 -19.23
C LYS A 17 -18.59 -10.25 -18.41
N LYS A 18 -17.58 -11.07 -18.73
CA LYS A 18 -17.27 -12.31 -18.00
C LYS A 18 -16.92 -12.08 -16.52
N THR A 19 -16.52 -10.87 -16.15
CA THR A 19 -16.13 -10.53 -14.77
C THR A 19 -17.18 -9.70 -14.01
N LEU A 20 -18.32 -9.37 -14.62
CA LEU A 20 -19.32 -8.49 -13.99
C LEU A 20 -19.85 -9.06 -12.67
N GLY A 21 -20.17 -10.35 -12.62
CA GLY A 21 -20.62 -11.02 -11.39
C GLY A 21 -19.55 -11.00 -10.29
N TYR A 22 -18.30 -11.31 -10.64
CA TYR A 22 -17.18 -11.25 -9.70
C TYR A 22 -16.93 -9.83 -9.18
N ARG A 23 -17.06 -8.81 -10.04
CA ARG A 23 -16.91 -7.40 -9.67
C ARG A 23 -18.06 -6.93 -8.78
N ALA A 24 -19.30 -7.31 -9.11
CA ALA A 24 -20.47 -7.00 -8.29
C ALA A 24 -20.35 -7.64 -6.90
N TRP A 25 -19.97 -8.92 -6.84
CA TRP A 25 -19.71 -9.61 -5.57
C TRP A 25 -18.57 -8.98 -4.78
N PHE A 26 -17.49 -8.57 -5.45
CA PHE A 26 -16.39 -7.84 -4.82
C PHE A 26 -16.88 -6.52 -4.22
N TYR A 27 -17.63 -5.70 -4.96
CA TYR A 27 -18.17 -4.44 -4.43
C TYR A 27 -19.13 -4.66 -3.27
N PHE A 28 -20.01 -5.67 -3.37
CA PHE A 28 -20.91 -6.04 -2.29
C PHE A 28 -20.13 -6.41 -1.02
N ARG A 29 -19.18 -7.34 -1.11
CA ARG A 29 -18.36 -7.78 0.03
C ARG A 29 -17.55 -6.63 0.63
N MET A 30 -16.96 -5.78 -0.21
CA MET A 30 -16.22 -4.60 0.25
C MET A 30 -17.14 -3.62 0.97
N GLY A 31 -18.30 -3.29 0.40
CA GLY A 31 -19.27 -2.39 1.02
C GLY A 31 -19.84 -2.96 2.32
N TRP A 32 -20.21 -4.24 2.33
CA TRP A 32 -20.69 -4.94 3.51
C TRP A 32 -19.66 -4.91 4.65
N THR A 33 -18.44 -5.34 4.38
CA THR A 33 -17.39 -5.44 5.40
C THR A 33 -16.96 -4.07 5.92
N THR A 34 -16.88 -3.07 5.03
CA THR A 34 -16.37 -1.73 5.38
C THR A 34 -17.41 -0.89 6.12
N TYR A 35 -18.69 -0.97 5.74
CA TYR A 35 -19.71 -0.05 6.24
C TYR A 35 -20.75 -0.71 7.14
N PHE A 36 -21.27 -1.88 6.75
CA PHE A 36 -22.42 -2.49 7.44
C PHE A 36 -22.02 -3.40 8.59
N ALA A 37 -20.97 -4.21 8.43
CA ALA A 37 -20.60 -5.25 9.40
C ALA A 37 -20.36 -4.67 10.80
N PHE A 38 -19.61 -3.56 10.90
CA PHE A 38 -19.35 -2.89 12.17
C PHE A 38 -20.64 -2.37 12.82
N ILE A 39 -21.51 -1.70 12.06
CA ILE A 39 -22.76 -1.12 12.57
C ILE A 39 -23.68 -2.23 13.08
N LEU A 40 -23.88 -3.29 12.29
CA LEU A 40 -24.73 -4.42 12.67
C LEU A 40 -24.18 -5.14 13.90
N ALA A 41 -22.86 -5.38 13.95
CA ALA A 41 -22.22 -5.99 15.10
C ALA A 41 -22.34 -5.10 16.35
N ALA A 42 -22.16 -3.79 16.22
CA ALA A 42 -22.28 -2.83 17.32
C ALA A 42 -23.71 -2.80 17.87
N ILE A 43 -24.73 -2.67 17.00
CA ILE A 43 -26.14 -2.67 17.41
C ILE A 43 -26.47 -3.99 18.12
N ASN A 44 -26.11 -5.13 17.52
CA ASN A 44 -26.39 -6.43 18.13
C ASN A 44 -25.69 -6.59 19.48
N THR A 45 -24.42 -6.22 19.57
CA THR A 45 -23.64 -6.32 20.81
C THR A 45 -24.22 -5.42 21.89
N LEU A 46 -24.57 -4.16 21.57
CA LEU A 46 -25.18 -3.25 22.53
C LEU A 46 -26.52 -3.79 23.04
N THR A 47 -27.41 -4.20 22.12
CA THR A 47 -28.73 -4.73 22.47
C THR A 47 -28.63 -6.01 23.31
N VAL A 48 -27.88 -7.01 22.84
CA VAL A 48 -27.77 -8.31 23.53
C VAL A 48 -27.09 -8.15 24.88
N THR A 49 -26.01 -7.36 24.97
CA THR A 49 -25.31 -7.14 26.25
C THR A 49 -26.22 -6.45 27.24
N TYR A 50 -27.02 -5.47 26.80
CA TYR A 50 -27.91 -4.78 27.72
C TYR A 50 -29.04 -5.68 28.22
N PHE A 51 -29.85 -6.22 27.32
CA PHE A 51 -31.07 -6.95 27.69
C PHE A 51 -30.79 -8.36 28.25
N LEU A 52 -29.69 -9.01 27.85
CA LEU A 52 -29.36 -10.34 28.39
C LEU A 52 -28.42 -10.29 29.59
N ALA A 53 -27.49 -9.33 29.65
CA ALA A 53 -26.58 -9.21 30.78
C ALA A 53 -27.00 -8.08 31.72
N ILE A 54 -26.88 -6.81 31.32
CA ILE A 54 -27.00 -5.67 32.25
C ILE A 54 -28.31 -5.67 33.03
N GLU A 55 -29.45 -5.84 32.36
CA GLU A 55 -30.78 -5.82 32.99
C GLU A 55 -30.95 -6.91 34.07
N ASN A 56 -30.22 -8.01 33.96
CA ASN A 56 -30.31 -9.15 34.88
C ASN A 56 -29.34 -9.07 36.07
N TYR A 57 -28.46 -8.06 36.14
CA TYR A 57 -27.51 -7.88 37.23
C TYR A 57 -27.70 -6.51 37.91
N PRO A 58 -28.22 -6.47 39.16
CA PRO A 58 -28.53 -5.23 39.86
C PRO A 58 -27.35 -4.25 39.96
N GLU A 59 -26.14 -4.77 40.13
CA GLU A 59 -24.90 -3.98 40.21
C GLU A 59 -24.60 -3.23 38.90
N LEU A 60 -24.89 -3.85 37.75
CA LEU A 60 -24.73 -3.21 36.44
C LEU A 60 -25.84 -2.20 36.19
N MET A 61 -27.07 -2.49 36.60
CA MET A 61 -28.21 -1.55 36.52
C MET A 61 -27.99 -0.28 37.35
N ALA A 62 -27.21 -0.35 38.44
CA ALA A 62 -26.84 0.84 39.21
C ALA A 62 -25.99 1.84 38.40
N VAL A 63 -25.20 1.34 37.43
CA VAL A 63 -24.35 2.16 36.55
C VAL A 63 -25.06 2.46 35.22
N PHE A 64 -25.84 1.51 34.72
CA PHE A 64 -26.52 1.55 33.41
C PHE A 64 -28.03 1.33 33.58
N PRO A 65 -28.76 2.33 34.09
CA PRO A 65 -30.16 2.14 34.50
C PRO A 65 -31.16 2.07 33.34
N SER A 66 -30.77 2.50 32.12
CA SER A 66 -31.57 2.40 30.90
C SER A 66 -30.71 2.07 29.70
N PHE A 67 -31.32 1.51 28.65
CA PHE A 67 -30.63 1.16 27.41
C PHE A 67 -30.03 2.39 26.71
N GLU A 68 -30.75 3.50 26.72
CA GLU A 68 -30.30 4.76 26.12
C GLU A 68 -29.08 5.32 26.86
N ILE A 69 -29.09 5.29 28.19
CA ILE A 69 -27.96 5.75 29.02
C ILE A 69 -26.74 4.88 28.77
N TYR A 70 -26.93 3.55 28.72
CA TYR A 70 -25.87 2.61 28.36
C TYR A 70 -25.26 2.92 26.99
N ILE A 71 -26.08 3.15 25.96
CA ILE A 71 -25.59 3.51 24.62
C ILE A 71 -24.73 4.77 24.68
N VAL A 72 -25.21 5.84 25.35
CA VAL A 72 -24.48 7.11 25.43
C VAL A 72 -23.12 6.93 26.12
N ILE A 73 -23.08 6.21 27.24
CA ILE A 73 -21.83 5.97 27.97
C ILE A 73 -20.85 5.13 27.13
N ILE A 74 -21.31 4.00 26.57
CA ILE A 74 -20.42 3.12 25.80
C ILE A 74 -19.96 3.79 24.50
N THR A 75 -20.81 4.52 23.80
CA THR A 75 -20.40 5.21 22.57
C THR A 75 -19.44 6.37 22.85
N SER A 76 -19.67 7.14 23.92
CA SER A 76 -18.80 8.26 24.30
C SER A 76 -17.39 7.82 24.72
N ILE A 77 -17.22 6.62 25.29
CA ILE A 77 -15.90 6.07 25.64
C ILE A 77 -15.33 5.22 24.49
N GLY A 78 -16.18 4.41 23.87
CA GLY A 78 -15.81 3.43 22.84
C GLY A 78 -15.29 4.10 21.57
N ILE A 79 -15.96 5.14 21.07
CA ILE A 79 -15.53 5.83 19.84
C ILE A 79 -14.14 6.46 20.01
N PRO A 80 -13.85 7.28 21.05
CA PRO A 80 -12.50 7.80 21.27
C PRO A 80 -11.44 6.69 21.44
N THR A 81 -11.78 5.61 22.14
CA THR A 81 -10.86 4.48 22.34
C THR A 81 -10.52 3.81 21.01
N LEU A 82 -11.52 3.54 20.16
CA LEU A 82 -11.32 2.96 18.83
C LEU A 82 -10.46 3.86 17.94
N ILE A 83 -10.70 5.18 17.96
CA ILE A 83 -9.88 6.16 17.23
C ILE A 83 -8.43 6.11 17.74
N PHE A 84 -8.22 6.09 19.05
CA PHE A 84 -6.89 6.06 19.65
C PHE A 84 -6.12 4.79 19.33
N VAL A 85 -6.78 3.62 19.43
CA VAL A 85 -6.18 2.32 19.09
C VAL A 85 -5.85 2.28 17.60
N GLY A 86 -6.79 2.67 16.74
CA GLY A 86 -6.56 2.74 15.29
C GLY A 86 -5.39 3.66 14.94
N TYR A 87 -5.35 4.86 15.51
CA TYR A 87 -4.24 5.81 15.32
C TYR A 87 -2.90 5.22 15.76
N SER A 88 -2.87 4.57 16.92
CA SER A 88 -1.66 3.98 17.49
C SER A 88 -1.14 2.82 16.62
N HIS A 89 -2.05 1.97 16.12
CA HIS A 89 -1.75 0.89 15.19
C HIS A 89 -1.01 1.40 13.95
N TYR A 90 -1.62 2.37 13.25
CA TYR A 90 -1.08 2.88 11.99
C TYR A 90 0.22 3.67 12.12
N LYS A 91 0.40 4.45 13.20
CA LYS A 91 1.55 5.36 13.30
C LYS A 91 2.78 4.76 13.98
N LYS A 92 2.60 3.80 14.90
CA LYS A 92 3.66 3.46 15.87
C LYS A 92 3.99 1.97 15.97
N THR A 93 3.34 1.08 15.22
CA THR A 93 3.53 -0.36 15.41
C THR A 93 4.38 -0.99 14.33
N LYS A 94 5.20 -1.98 14.73
CA LYS A 94 5.87 -2.91 13.81
C LYS A 94 4.85 -3.71 12.98
N VAL A 95 3.61 -3.81 13.46
CA VAL A 95 2.51 -4.54 12.82
C VAL A 95 2.12 -3.90 11.49
N PHE A 96 1.94 -2.57 11.46
CA PHE A 96 1.66 -1.87 10.20
C PHE A 96 2.78 -2.06 9.16
N LYS A 97 4.04 -2.07 9.60
CA LYS A 97 5.17 -2.37 8.69
C LYS A 97 5.04 -3.78 8.10
N SER A 98 4.75 -4.79 8.92
CA SER A 98 4.56 -6.16 8.41
C SER A 98 3.35 -6.28 7.48
N GLU A 99 2.27 -5.54 7.71
CA GLU A 99 1.11 -5.51 6.78
C GLU A 99 1.52 -4.96 5.41
N VAL A 100 2.31 -3.88 5.38
CA VAL A 100 2.84 -3.31 4.14
C VAL A 100 3.82 -4.28 3.46
N ASP A 101 4.69 -4.94 4.22
CA ASP A 101 5.62 -5.93 3.67
C ASP A 101 4.85 -7.10 3.03
N ILE A 102 3.83 -7.64 3.71
CA ILE A 102 2.95 -8.69 3.17
C ILE A 102 2.23 -8.19 1.90
N LEU A 103 1.73 -6.95 1.90
CA LEU A 103 1.03 -6.39 0.75
C LEU A 103 1.95 -6.30 -0.48
N VAL A 104 3.21 -5.90 -0.30
CA VAL A 104 4.22 -5.86 -1.38
C VAL A 104 4.59 -7.28 -1.84
N GLU A 105 4.71 -8.23 -0.91
CA GLU A 105 5.02 -9.62 -1.22
C GLU A 105 3.90 -10.30 -2.01
N SER A 106 2.65 -10.11 -1.58
CA SER A 106 1.47 -10.73 -2.16
C SER A 106 0.97 -10.05 -3.44
N ASN A 107 1.41 -8.82 -3.73
CA ASN A 107 0.99 -8.06 -4.90
C ASN A 107 2.18 -7.76 -5.85
N PRO A 108 2.42 -8.62 -6.86
CA PRO A 108 3.50 -8.42 -7.83
C PRO A 108 3.42 -7.11 -8.61
N ILE A 109 2.22 -6.58 -8.84
CA ILE A 109 2.05 -5.31 -9.54
C ILE A 109 2.54 -4.15 -8.67
N LEU A 110 2.11 -4.13 -7.40
CA LEU A 110 2.57 -3.12 -6.44
C LEU A 110 4.09 -3.16 -6.29
N ARG A 111 4.65 -4.37 -6.14
CA ARG A 111 6.10 -4.55 -6.08
C ARG A 111 6.80 -3.97 -7.30
N ARG A 112 6.34 -4.31 -8.51
CA ARG A 112 6.94 -3.83 -9.75
C ARG A 112 6.84 -2.31 -9.91
N THR A 113 5.72 -1.71 -9.52
CA THR A 113 5.58 -0.24 -9.57
C THR A 113 6.51 0.43 -8.56
N THR A 114 6.68 -0.14 -7.37
CA THR A 114 7.65 0.34 -6.37
C THR A 114 9.09 0.29 -6.89
N VAL A 115 9.51 -0.85 -7.46
CA VAL A 115 10.85 -1.00 -8.07
C VAL A 115 11.06 0.00 -9.21
N ASN A 116 10.09 0.13 -10.11
CA ASN A 116 10.16 1.09 -11.22
C ASN A 116 10.28 2.54 -10.73
N ALA A 117 9.57 2.91 -9.67
CA ALA A 117 9.64 4.25 -9.09
C ALA A 117 11.04 4.54 -8.55
N ASP A 118 11.65 3.61 -7.81
CA ASP A 118 13.02 3.74 -7.31
C ASP A 118 14.04 3.85 -8.45
N MET A 119 13.95 2.98 -9.46
CA MET A 119 14.82 3.02 -10.64
C MET A 119 14.70 4.35 -11.40
N ASN A 120 13.47 4.83 -11.61
CA ASN A 120 13.21 6.11 -12.27
C ASN A 120 13.78 7.29 -11.48
N LEU A 121 13.65 7.29 -10.15
CA LEU A 121 14.25 8.33 -9.31
C LEU A 121 15.78 8.32 -9.40
N ARG A 122 16.42 7.14 -9.30
CA ARG A 122 17.89 7.02 -9.43
C ARG A 122 18.39 7.48 -10.79
N PHE A 123 17.73 7.03 -11.85
CA PHE A 123 18.05 7.44 -13.21
C PHE A 123 17.88 8.96 -13.38
N SER A 124 16.80 9.54 -12.86
CA SER A 124 16.52 10.98 -12.98
C SER A 124 17.57 11.83 -12.27
N ILE A 125 18.01 11.42 -11.07
CA ILE A 125 19.07 12.11 -10.32
C ILE A 125 20.41 12.03 -11.06
N LYS A 126 20.78 10.85 -11.58
CA LYS A 126 22.04 10.70 -12.32
C LYS A 126 22.02 11.48 -13.63
N LEU A 127 20.89 11.48 -14.34
CA LEU A 127 20.70 12.30 -15.55
C LEU A 127 20.85 13.79 -15.22
N PHE A 128 20.23 14.25 -14.14
CA PHE A 128 20.35 15.65 -13.69
C PHE A 128 21.78 16.03 -13.33
N ASP A 129 22.51 15.17 -12.62
CA ASP A 129 23.94 15.37 -12.31
C ASP A 129 24.80 15.47 -13.58
N LEU A 130 24.59 14.58 -14.55
CA LEU A 130 25.27 14.65 -15.84
C LEU A 130 24.94 15.96 -16.58
N LEU A 131 23.68 16.39 -16.62
CA LEU A 131 23.29 17.65 -17.26
C LEU A 131 23.95 18.88 -16.60
N LEU A 132 24.02 18.91 -15.27
CA LEU A 132 24.71 19.98 -14.53
C LEU A 132 26.23 20.02 -14.78
N LYS A 133 26.85 18.87 -15.04
CA LYS A 133 28.27 18.79 -15.37
C LYS A 133 28.52 19.13 -16.84
N LEU A 134 27.60 18.73 -17.72
CA LEU A 134 27.64 19.07 -19.15
C LEU A 134 27.59 20.59 -19.33
N SER A 135 26.72 21.28 -18.61
CA SER A 135 26.63 22.75 -18.67
C SER A 135 27.89 23.47 -18.19
N LYS A 136 28.75 22.78 -17.43
CA LYS A 136 30.05 23.28 -16.95
C LYS A 136 31.23 22.77 -17.78
N ASN A 137 31.00 22.01 -18.86
CA ASN A 137 32.01 21.29 -19.64
C ASN A 137 32.93 20.39 -18.78
N LYS A 138 32.38 19.77 -17.73
CA LYS A 138 33.12 18.97 -16.72
C LYS A 138 32.78 17.49 -16.73
N ILE A 139 32.25 16.94 -17.82
CA ILE A 139 31.94 15.50 -17.88
C ILE A 139 33.21 14.70 -18.10
N SER A 140 33.44 13.72 -17.22
CA SER A 140 34.47 12.70 -17.39
C SER A 140 33.94 11.44 -18.08
N GLU A 141 34.84 10.67 -18.69
CA GLU A 141 34.50 9.39 -19.33
C GLU A 141 34.03 8.34 -18.32
N ASP A 142 34.57 8.37 -17.09
CA ASP A 142 34.14 7.52 -15.99
C ASP A 142 32.67 7.75 -15.61
N GLU A 143 32.21 9.00 -15.59
CA GLU A 143 30.82 9.34 -15.29
C GLU A 143 29.85 8.89 -16.38
N LEU A 144 30.28 8.90 -17.64
CA LEU A 144 29.53 8.34 -18.76
C LEU A 144 29.47 6.81 -18.66
N ASN A 145 30.55 6.16 -18.22
CA ASN A 145 30.60 4.72 -18.01
C ASN A 145 29.68 4.29 -16.84
N ASP A 146 29.62 5.07 -15.76
CA ASP A 146 28.65 4.86 -14.68
C ASP A 146 27.20 4.97 -15.17
N ALA A 147 26.90 5.97 -15.99
CA ALA A 147 25.56 6.14 -16.57
C ALA A 147 25.18 4.96 -17.48
N LYS A 148 26.12 4.47 -18.31
CA LYS A 148 25.94 3.26 -19.13
C LYS A 148 25.72 2.02 -18.26
N LYS A 149 26.42 1.88 -17.14
CA LYS A 149 26.24 0.77 -16.21
C LYS A 149 24.81 0.76 -15.64
N ILE A 150 24.30 1.90 -15.18
CA ILE A 150 22.92 2.02 -14.69
C ILE A 150 21.92 1.67 -15.80
N GLN A 151 22.12 2.18 -17.02
CA GLN A 151 21.27 1.85 -18.17
C GLN A 151 21.25 0.33 -18.44
N ASN A 152 22.40 -0.32 -18.45
CA ASN A 152 22.52 -1.75 -18.68
C ASN A 152 21.84 -2.57 -17.58
N GLU A 153 22.00 -2.19 -16.31
CA GLU A 153 21.31 -2.82 -15.18
C GLU A 153 19.78 -2.72 -15.33
N ILE A 154 19.26 -1.55 -15.71
CA ILE A 154 17.83 -1.35 -15.97
C ILE A 154 17.34 -2.22 -17.13
N MET A 155 18.11 -2.27 -18.23
CA MET A 155 17.77 -3.06 -19.41
C MET A 155 17.76 -4.56 -19.13
N ASP A 156 18.75 -5.06 -18.39
CA ASP A 156 18.83 -6.46 -18.00
C ASP A 156 17.63 -6.85 -17.13
N LEU A 157 17.32 -6.03 -16.12
CA LEU A 157 16.16 -6.27 -15.27
C LEU A 157 14.85 -6.29 -16.07
N ILE A 158 14.66 -5.35 -17.01
CA ILE A 158 13.46 -5.30 -17.86
C ILE A 158 13.33 -6.56 -18.74
N LYS A 159 14.44 -7.06 -19.29
CA LYS A 159 14.46 -8.24 -20.16
C LYS A 159 14.14 -9.53 -19.39
N ASN A 160 14.66 -9.65 -18.18
CA ASN A 160 14.63 -10.91 -17.43
C ASN A 160 13.46 -11.01 -16.43
N ARG A 161 12.85 -9.88 -16.03
CA ARG A 161 11.77 -9.89 -15.03
C ARG A 161 10.40 -10.29 -15.57
N SER A 162 9.65 -10.98 -14.73
CA SER A 162 8.24 -11.31 -14.92
C SER A 162 7.49 -11.01 -13.63
N LEU A 163 6.16 -10.94 -13.68
CA LEU A 163 5.35 -10.77 -12.46
C LEU A 163 5.41 -11.99 -11.53
N SER A 164 5.85 -13.14 -12.05
CA SER A 164 5.94 -14.38 -11.29
C SER A 164 7.32 -14.63 -10.69
N ASN A 165 8.36 -13.93 -11.13
CA ASN A 165 9.71 -14.16 -10.65
C ASN A 165 10.11 -13.20 -9.51
N GLU A 166 11.18 -13.55 -8.82
CA GLU A 166 11.63 -12.88 -7.60
C GLU A 166 12.57 -11.70 -7.87
N LEU A 167 12.83 -11.35 -9.13
CA LEU A 167 13.81 -10.31 -9.48
C LEU A 167 13.45 -8.95 -8.88
N ASP A 168 12.18 -8.56 -8.93
CA ASP A 168 11.73 -7.31 -8.31
C ASP A 168 11.83 -7.40 -6.76
N MET A 169 11.60 -8.57 -6.13
CA MET A 169 11.79 -8.75 -4.68
C MET A 169 13.26 -8.65 -4.27
N ASN A 170 14.15 -9.30 -5.02
CA ASN A 170 15.58 -9.29 -4.78
C ASN A 170 16.13 -7.87 -4.91
N TYR A 171 15.70 -7.12 -5.94
CA TYR A 171 16.02 -5.70 -6.07
C TYR A 171 15.63 -4.90 -4.83
N MET A 172 14.40 -5.06 -4.33
CA MET A 172 13.94 -4.36 -3.13
C MET A 172 14.79 -4.72 -1.91
N ASN A 173 15.11 -5.99 -1.71
CA ASN A 173 15.91 -6.46 -0.58
C ASN A 173 17.35 -5.91 -0.62
N GLU A 174 17.96 -5.87 -1.80
CA GLU A 174 19.36 -5.49 -1.95
C GLU A 174 19.58 -3.98 -2.07
N LYS A 175 18.69 -3.27 -2.77
CA LYS A 175 18.90 -1.86 -3.17
C LYS A 175 18.02 -0.86 -2.43
N MET A 176 16.88 -1.30 -1.88
CA MET A 176 15.92 -0.41 -1.20
C MET A 176 15.87 -0.62 0.33
N ARG A 177 15.84 -1.88 0.79
CA ARG A 177 15.71 -2.22 2.23
C ARG A 177 17.04 -2.10 2.98
N LYS A 178 18.17 -2.41 2.33
CA LYS A 178 19.49 -2.06 2.85
C LYS A 178 19.69 -0.55 2.75
N LYS A 179 20.38 0.05 3.72
CA LYS A 179 20.75 1.48 3.66
C LYS A 179 21.44 1.70 2.31
N SER A 180 20.84 2.54 1.47
CA SER A 180 21.34 2.78 0.12
C SER A 180 22.73 3.43 0.22
N ASP A 181 23.73 2.83 -0.42
CA ASP A 181 25.06 3.42 -0.59
C ASP A 181 25.07 4.60 -1.58
N TYR A 182 23.90 4.99 -2.12
CA TYR A 182 23.71 6.32 -2.71
C TYR A 182 23.73 7.37 -1.60
N VAL A 183 24.95 7.64 -1.15
CA VAL A 183 25.37 8.90 -0.58
C VAL A 183 25.01 9.96 -1.63
N LEU A 184 24.04 10.82 -1.31
CA LEU A 184 23.95 12.16 -1.91
C LEU A 184 25.38 12.64 -2.14
N PRO A 185 25.74 13.20 -3.31
CA PRO A 185 27.12 13.56 -3.59
C PRO A 185 27.71 14.21 -2.34
N LYS A 186 28.77 13.62 -1.77
CA LYS A 186 29.52 14.25 -0.68
C LYS A 186 30.01 15.55 -1.28
N ASN A 187 29.24 16.61 -1.12
CA ASN A 187 29.63 17.92 -1.58
C ASN A 187 30.45 18.50 -0.43
N PRO A 188 31.79 18.55 -0.52
CA PRO A 188 32.60 19.15 0.51
C PRO A 188 32.64 20.69 0.35
N GLY A 189 31.83 21.27 -0.56
CA GLY A 189 32.03 22.62 -1.07
C GLY A 189 30.79 23.52 -1.14
N LEU A 190 29.81 23.36 -0.26
CA LEU A 190 28.78 24.39 -0.05
C LEU A 190 28.55 24.60 1.46
N VAL A 191 29.43 25.42 2.04
CA VAL A 191 29.11 26.37 3.12
C VAL A 191 28.91 27.71 2.45
#